data_AF-A0A932RPA4-F1
#
_entry.id   AF-A0A932RPA4-F1
#
_cell.length_a   1.000
_cell.length_b   1.000
_cell.length_c   1.000
_cell.angle_alpha   90.00
_cell.angle_beta   90.00
_cell.angle_gamma   90.00
#
_symmetry.space_group_name_H-M   'P 1'
#
loop_
_entity.id
_entity.type
_entity.pdbx_description
1 polymer ?
#
loop_
_entity_poly.entity_id
_entity_poly.type
_entity_poly.pdbx_seq_one_letter_code
_entity_poly.pdbx_strand_id
1 'polypeptide(L)'
;MMDKNRVRRWFCASAVCLLVLGAGVAAASQQPAPRGAFLGAGAEQGGMSAIWFWVGLYVLAGLVFGALGAHRALQTGNRALAWFSVGFVFTLPGYLCLLTRPKKAMDSPAGVPGGLGKIAATATPEPCPGCGEMNHPAATQCAGCGGKLTPRFVSEAQRAGLRH
;
A
#
# COMPACT_ATOMS: atom_id res chain seq x y z
N MET A 1 22.92 6.51 7.02
CA MET A 1 22.55 6.22 8.44
C MET A 1 21.08 6.54 8.61
N MET A 2 20.19 5.54 8.61
CA MET A 2 18.75 5.75 8.78
C MET A 2 18.40 5.86 10.28
N ASP A 3 17.62 6.90 10.60
CA ASP A 3 17.17 7.26 11.94
C ASP A 3 16.28 6.18 12.56
N LYS A 4 16.77 5.54 13.64
CA LYS A 4 16.06 4.51 14.42
C LYS A 4 14.71 5.00 14.95
N ASN A 5 14.50 6.31 15.09
CA ASN A 5 13.23 6.87 15.58
C ASN A 5 12.10 6.81 14.54
N ARG A 6 12.41 6.77 13.24
CA ARG A 6 11.37 6.70 12.20
C ARG A 6 10.71 5.33 12.12
N VAL A 7 11.43 4.25 12.47
CA VAL A 7 10.89 2.88 12.51
C VAL A 7 9.90 2.70 13.68
N ARG A 8 10.17 3.30 14.83
CA ARG A 8 9.28 3.22 16.01
C ARG A 8 7.93 3.88 15.79
N ARG A 9 7.87 5.00 15.06
CA ARG A 9 6.61 5.71 14.79
C ARG A 9 5.65 4.92 13.90
N TRP A 10 6.16 4.11 12.97
CA TRP A 10 5.33 3.23 12.13
C TRP A 10 4.72 2.06 12.90
N PHE A 11 5.43 1.50 13.89
CA PHE A 11 4.89 0.43 14.74
C PHE A 11 3.74 0.91 15.65
N CYS A 12 3.75 2.16 16.11
CA CYS A 12 2.64 2.71 16.89
C CYS A 12 1.36 2.92 16.06
N ALA A 13 1.47 3.36 14.80
CA ALA A 13 0.28 3.63 13.97
C ALA A 13 -0.48 2.35 13.57
N SER A 14 0.21 1.24 13.28
CA SER A 14 -0.47 -0.02 12.92
C SER A 14 -1.05 -0.78 14.11
N ALA A 15 -0.46 -0.68 15.31
CA ALA A 15 -1.01 -1.30 16.51
C ALA A 15 -2.34 -0.65 16.95
N VAL A 16 -2.50 0.66 16.74
CA VAL A 16 -3.75 1.38 17.03
C VAL A 16 -4.87 0.96 16.07
N CYS A 17 -4.56 0.66 14.81
CA CYS A 17 -5.58 0.23 13.83
C CYS A 17 -6.11 -1.19 14.10
N LEU A 18 -5.26 -2.11 14.60
CA LEU A 18 -5.68 -3.46 14.99
C LEU A 18 -6.54 -3.47 16.28
N LEU A 19 -6.33 -2.53 17.19
CA LEU A 19 -7.17 -2.38 18.39
C LEU A 19 -8.56 -1.82 18.08
N VAL A 20 -8.70 -0.98 17.05
CA VAL A 20 -10.01 -0.40 16.67
C VAL A 20 -10.90 -1.41 15.93
N LEU A 21 -10.33 -2.36 15.18
CA LEU A 21 -11.11 -3.39 14.48
C LEU A 21 -11.60 -4.53 15.40
N GLY A 22 -10.94 -4.77 16.54
CA GLY A 22 -11.34 -5.82 17.49
C GLY A 22 -12.51 -5.45 18.41
N ALA A 23 -12.82 -4.16 18.56
CA ALA A 23 -13.84 -3.69 19.51
C ALA A 23 -15.27 -3.58 18.92
N GLY A 24 -15.45 -3.82 17.62
CA GLY A 24 -16.72 -3.58 16.92
C GLY A 24 -17.73 -4.74 16.88
N VAL A 25 -17.38 -5.95 17.33
CA VAL A 25 -18.21 -7.16 17.07
C VAL A 25 -19.11 -7.55 18.26
N ALA A 26 -19.06 -6.83 19.39
CA ALA A 26 -19.78 -7.24 20.62
C ALA A 26 -21.12 -6.52 20.88
N ALA A 27 -21.56 -5.57 20.04
CA ALA A 27 -22.68 -4.68 20.38
C ALA A 27 -23.91 -4.79 19.44
N ALA A 28 -24.24 -5.98 18.95
CA ALA A 28 -25.43 -6.21 18.14
C ALA A 28 -26.28 -7.37 18.67
N SER A 29 -26.81 -7.27 19.90
CA SER A 29 -27.88 -8.17 20.34
C SER A 29 -28.68 -7.57 21.50
N GLN A 30 -29.61 -6.65 21.20
CA GLN A 30 -30.82 -6.40 22.00
C GLN A 30 -31.76 -5.43 21.26
N GLN A 31 -32.29 -5.85 20.11
CA GLN A 31 -33.54 -5.26 19.61
C GLN A 31 -34.69 -6.23 19.91
N PRO A 32 -35.71 -5.82 20.68
CA PRO A 32 -36.92 -6.61 20.83
C PRO A 32 -37.61 -6.71 19.47
N ALA A 33 -37.70 -7.93 18.94
CA ALA A 33 -38.30 -8.18 17.63
C ALA A 33 -39.79 -7.78 17.63
N PRO A 34 -40.26 -6.92 16.68
CA PRO A 34 -41.68 -6.80 16.43
C PRO A 34 -42.17 -8.15 15.87
N ARG A 35 -43.14 -8.75 16.57
CA ARG A 35 -43.85 -9.96 16.13
C ARG A 35 -44.66 -9.66 14.87
N GLY A 36 -44.00 -9.68 13.72
CA GLY A 36 -44.58 -9.67 12.38
C GLY A 36 -44.40 -11.02 11.72
N ALA A 37 -45.15 -12.02 12.20
CA ALA A 37 -45.30 -13.30 11.52
C ALA A 37 -46.20 -13.10 10.29
N PHE A 38 -45.64 -12.96 9.09
CA PHE A 38 -46.47 -12.99 7.87
C PHE A 38 -45.81 -13.61 6.63
N LEU A 39 -44.61 -14.17 6.73
CA LEU A 39 -44.07 -15.04 5.70
C LEU A 39 -43.72 -16.36 6.37
N GLY A 40 -44.52 -17.39 6.11
CA GLY A 40 -44.38 -18.76 6.61
C GLY A 40 -43.13 -19.47 6.13
N ALA A 41 -41.98 -18.80 6.11
CA ALA A 41 -40.68 -19.43 6.12
C ALA A 41 -40.50 -20.00 7.54
N GLY A 42 -40.92 -21.24 7.72
CA GLY A 42 -40.72 -21.99 8.96
C GLY A 42 -39.27 -21.88 9.41
N ALA A 43 -39.08 -21.84 10.73
CA ALA A 43 -37.82 -21.65 11.44
C ALA A 43 -36.79 -22.79 11.25
N GLU A 44 -36.84 -23.50 10.12
CA GLU A 44 -35.75 -24.31 9.56
C GLU A 44 -34.76 -23.39 8.82
N GLN A 45 -34.42 -22.25 9.41
CA GLN A 45 -33.19 -21.56 9.07
C GLN A 45 -32.07 -22.45 9.60
N GLY A 46 -31.66 -23.42 8.78
CA GLY A 46 -30.46 -24.20 9.00
C GLY A 46 -29.31 -23.23 9.22
N GLY A 47 -29.00 -22.97 10.49
CA GLY A 47 -27.93 -22.07 10.88
C GLY A 47 -26.71 -22.48 10.07
N MET A 48 -26.12 -21.53 9.34
CA MET A 48 -24.88 -21.80 8.60
C MET A 48 -23.96 -22.55 9.54
N SER A 49 -23.62 -23.79 9.18
CA SER A 49 -22.81 -24.66 10.02
C SER A 49 -21.62 -23.86 10.50
N ALA A 50 -21.39 -23.82 11.82
CA ALA A 50 -20.32 -23.03 12.43
C ALA A 50 -18.97 -23.29 11.74
N ILE A 51 -18.79 -24.49 11.18
CA ILE A 51 -17.64 -24.87 10.35
C ILE A 51 -17.46 -23.91 9.16
N TRP A 52 -18.50 -23.63 8.37
CA TRP A 52 -18.42 -22.71 7.23
C TRP A 52 -18.06 -21.29 7.64
N PHE A 53 -18.56 -20.84 8.79
CA PHE A 53 -18.18 -19.54 9.35
C PHE A 53 -16.67 -19.49 9.64
N TRP A 54 -16.12 -20.50 10.32
CA TRP A 54 -14.69 -20.57 10.60
C TRP A 54 -13.83 -20.70 9.35
N VAL A 55 -14.26 -21.47 8.36
CA VAL A 55 -13.58 -21.57 7.05
C VAL A 55 -13.54 -20.21 6.37
N GLY A 56 -14.67 -19.49 6.32
CA GLY A 56 -14.74 -18.14 5.76
C GLY A 56 -13.81 -17.16 6.47
N LEU A 57 -13.80 -17.19 7.80
CA LEU A 57 -12.93 -16.34 8.62
C LEU A 57 -11.44 -16.65 8.38
N TYR A 58 -11.07 -17.92 8.25
CA TYR A 58 -9.69 -18.33 7.95
C TYR A 58 -9.24 -17.84 6.57
N VAL A 59 -10.07 -18.00 5.54
CA VAL A 59 -9.77 -17.51 4.19
C VAL A 59 -9.62 -15.99 4.17
N LEU A 60 -10.50 -15.26 4.86
CA LEU A 60 -10.44 -13.80 4.93
C LEU A 60 -9.18 -13.32 5.65
N ALA A 61 -8.80 -13.96 6.76
CA ALA A 61 -7.55 -13.68 7.44
C ALA A 61 -6.35 -13.95 6.52
N GLY A 62 -6.31 -15.10 5.85
CA GLY A 62 -5.26 -15.44 4.88
C GLY A 62 -5.11 -14.41 3.75
N LEU A 63 -6.22 -13.91 3.21
CA LEU A 63 -6.20 -12.86 2.19
C LEU A 63 -5.58 -11.55 2.70
N VAL A 64 -5.94 -11.13 3.92
CA VAL A 64 -5.37 -9.92 4.54
C VAL A 64 -3.87 -10.06 4.76
N PHE A 65 -3.42 -11.17 5.35
CA PHE A 65 -1.99 -11.42 5.58
C PHE A 65 -1.21 -11.63 4.27
N GLY A 66 -1.80 -12.30 3.29
CA GLY A 66 -1.24 -12.44 1.94
C GLY A 66 -1.04 -11.09 1.26
N ALA A 67 -2.04 -10.21 1.30
CA ALA A 67 -1.95 -8.85 0.74
C ALA A 67 -0.87 -8.01 1.41
N LEU A 68 -0.78 -8.05 2.76
CA LEU A 68 0.27 -7.37 3.51
C LEU A 68 1.67 -7.91 3.18
N GLY A 69 1.80 -9.23 3.04
CA GLY A 69 3.03 -9.90 2.62
C GLY A 69 3.47 -9.48 1.22
N ALA A 70 2.54 -9.49 0.26
CA ALA A 70 2.79 -9.05 -1.11
C ALA A 70 3.21 -7.57 -1.17
N HIS A 71 2.53 -6.70 -0.43
CA HIS A 71 2.86 -5.28 -0.38
C HIS A 71 4.28 -5.03 0.14
N ARG A 72 4.69 -5.72 1.21
CA ARG A 72 6.06 -5.63 1.74
C ARG A 72 7.09 -6.26 0.81
N ALA A 73 6.74 -7.33 0.11
CA ALA A 73 7.59 -7.94 -0.91
C ALA A 73 7.87 -6.97 -2.07
N LEU A 74 6.87 -6.22 -2.53
CA LEU A 74 7.04 -5.19 -3.56
C LEU A 74 8.00 -4.08 -3.11
N GLN A 75 7.88 -3.62 -1.86
CA GLN A 75 8.80 -2.61 -1.29
C GLN A 75 10.25 -3.12 -1.15
N THR A 76 10.44 -4.43 -1.14
CA THR A 76 11.76 -5.09 -1.03
C THR A 76 12.18 -5.78 -2.33
N GLY A 77 11.49 -5.49 -3.44
CA GLY A 77 11.68 -6.05 -4.79
C GLY A 77 11.71 -7.58 -4.88
N ASN A 78 11.13 -8.28 -3.91
CA ASN A 78 10.94 -9.72 -3.99
C ASN A 78 9.73 -10.07 -4.87
N ARG A 79 9.66 -11.32 -5.35
CA ARG A 79 8.50 -11.81 -6.12
C ARG A 79 7.25 -11.77 -5.24
N ALA A 80 6.31 -10.87 -5.56
CA ALA A 80 5.10 -10.64 -4.78
C ALA A 80 4.24 -11.91 -4.60
N LEU A 81 4.14 -12.74 -5.65
CA LEU A 81 3.33 -13.96 -5.64
C LEU A 81 3.80 -15.02 -4.62
N ALA A 82 5.12 -15.15 -4.45
CA ALA A 82 5.70 -16.09 -3.49
C ALA A 82 5.43 -15.65 -2.04
N TRP A 83 5.47 -14.35 -1.78
CA TRP A 83 5.21 -13.82 -0.43
C TRP A 83 3.72 -13.72 -0.10
N PHE A 84 2.87 -13.55 -1.11
CA PHE A 84 1.42 -13.65 -0.96
C PHE A 84 1.00 -15.04 -0.49
N SER A 85 1.48 -16.09 -1.16
CA SER A 85 1.14 -17.48 -0.83
C SER A 85 1.64 -17.89 0.56
N VAL A 86 2.83 -17.43 0.96
CA VAL A 86 3.33 -17.64 2.34
C VAL A 86 2.43 -16.94 3.37
N GLY A 87 2.00 -15.70 3.13
CA GLY A 87 1.09 -14.98 4.02
C GLY A 87 -0.31 -15.61 4.10
N PHE A 88 -0.79 -16.18 2.99
CA PHE A 88 -2.09 -16.84 2.92
C PHE A 88 -2.12 -18.16 3.71
N VAL A 89 -1.13 -19.03 3.51
CA VAL A 89 -1.07 -20.37 4.13
C VAL A 89 -0.67 -20.31 5.61
N PHE A 90 0.30 -19.46 5.95
CA PHE A 90 0.87 -19.40 7.30
C PHE A 90 0.30 -18.25 8.14
N THR A 91 -0.71 -17.54 7.67
CA THR A 91 -1.51 -16.51 8.40
C THR A 91 -0.66 -15.67 9.40
N LEU A 92 -0.58 -16.10 10.67
CA LEU A 92 0.17 -15.43 11.74
C LEU A 92 1.68 -15.75 11.75
N PRO A 93 2.15 -17.02 11.82
CA PRO A 93 3.58 -17.34 11.81
C PRO A 93 4.30 -16.90 10.54
N GLY A 94 3.63 -16.91 9.38
CA GLY A 94 4.20 -16.42 8.12
C GLY A 94 4.52 -14.93 8.18
N TYR A 95 3.60 -14.13 8.75
CA TYR A 95 3.80 -12.69 8.93
C TYR A 95 4.88 -12.39 9.99
N LEU A 96 4.94 -13.16 11.08
CA LEU A 96 6.02 -13.01 12.07
C LEU A 96 7.40 -13.29 11.48
N CYS A 97 7.54 -14.34 10.67
CA CYS A 97 8.80 -14.65 9.98
C CYS A 97 9.21 -13.55 9.00
N LEU A 98 8.23 -12.90 8.34
CA LEU A 98 8.48 -11.76 7.46
C LEU A 98 9.02 -10.53 8.21
N LEU A 99 8.61 -10.33 9.47
CA LEU A 99 9.05 -9.21 10.30
C LEU A 99 10.50 -9.35 10.76
N THR A 100 10.97 -10.57 11.00
CA THR A 100 12.33 -10.85 11.48
C THR A 100 13.39 -10.81 10.39
N ARG A 101 13.00 -10.82 9.10
CA ARG A 101 13.99 -10.79 8.02
C ARG A 101 14.62 -9.40 7.84
N PRO A 102 15.96 -9.30 7.90
CA PRO A 102 16.66 -8.06 7.62
C PRO A 102 16.42 -7.65 6.17
N LYS A 103 16.26 -6.35 5.95
CA LYS A 103 16.14 -5.78 4.60
C LYS A 103 17.44 -6.06 3.85
N LYS A 104 17.41 -6.98 2.88
CA LYS A 104 18.52 -7.15 1.96
C LYS A 104 18.62 -5.88 1.13
N ALA A 105 19.80 -5.24 1.12
CA ALA A 105 20.10 -4.22 0.14
C ALA A 105 19.96 -4.89 -1.23
N MET A 106 19.02 -4.41 -2.03
CA MET A 106 18.89 -4.91 -3.39
C MET A 106 20.05 -4.32 -4.18
N ASP A 107 20.98 -5.16 -4.60
CA ASP A 107 21.87 -4.83 -5.69
C ASP A 107 21.00 -4.74 -6.94
N SER A 108 20.67 -3.51 -7.33
CA SER A 108 19.95 -3.27 -8.58
C SER A 108 20.72 -3.97 -9.71
N PRO A 109 20.06 -4.83 -10.51
CA PRO A 109 20.72 -5.47 -11.65
C PRO A 109 21.34 -4.37 -12.50
N ALA A 110 22.64 -4.54 -12.78
CA ALA A 110 23.49 -3.58 -13.48
C ALA A 110 22.79 -3.08 -14.75
N GLY A 111 22.21 -1.89 -14.68
CA GLY A 111 21.39 -1.34 -15.78
C GLY A 111 20.24 -0.43 -15.35
N VAL A 112 19.76 -0.53 -14.10
CA VAL A 112 18.82 0.46 -13.56
C VAL A 112 19.60 1.46 -12.70
N PRO A 113 19.88 2.70 -13.17
CA PRO A 113 20.59 3.69 -12.37
C PRO A 113 19.81 3.91 -11.07
N GLY A 114 20.51 3.85 -9.93
CA GLY A 114 19.93 4.04 -8.61
C GLY A 114 19.16 5.36 -8.57
N GLY A 115 17.83 5.29 -8.57
CA GLY A 115 16.96 6.46 -8.78
C GLY A 115 15.58 6.13 -9.35
N LEU A 116 15.38 4.95 -9.96
CA LEU A 116 14.07 4.49 -10.45
C LEU A 116 13.17 3.84 -9.39
N GLY A 117 13.36 4.21 -8.12
CA GLY A 117 12.24 4.20 -7.21
C GLY A 117 11.40 5.41 -7.59
N LYS A 118 10.24 5.20 -8.22
CA LYS A 118 9.25 6.25 -8.54
C LYS A 118 8.73 6.88 -7.24
N ILE A 119 9.59 7.62 -6.56
CA ILE A 119 9.23 8.73 -5.72
C ILE A 119 9.03 9.84 -6.74
N ALA A 120 7.85 10.45 -6.75
CA ALA A 120 7.68 11.77 -7.33
C ALA A 120 8.60 12.71 -6.54
N ALA A 121 9.90 12.68 -6.83
CA ALA A 121 10.81 13.73 -6.45
C ALA A 121 10.36 14.91 -7.29
N THR A 122 9.43 15.69 -6.73
CA THR A 122 9.17 17.04 -7.18
C THR A 122 10.50 17.75 -7.11
N ALA A 123 11.17 17.82 -8.25
CA ALA A 123 12.44 18.50 -8.35
C ALA A 123 12.18 19.95 -7.93
N THR A 124 13.04 20.49 -7.08
CA THR A 124 12.92 21.85 -6.58
C THR A 124 12.86 22.79 -7.79
N PRO A 125 11.85 23.67 -7.89
CA PRO A 125 11.74 24.59 -9.01
C PRO A 125 13.00 25.48 -9.14
N GLU A 126 13.40 25.78 -10.35
CA GLU A 126 14.56 26.62 -10.65
C GLU A 126 14.11 27.96 -11.26
N PRO A 127 14.71 29.09 -10.84
CA PRO A 127 14.32 30.40 -11.36
C PRO A 127 14.76 30.57 -12.81
N CYS A 128 13.91 31.18 -13.63
CA CYS A 128 14.23 31.54 -15.00
C CYS A 128 15.32 32.63 -15.02
N PRO A 129 16.40 32.50 -15.82
CA PRO A 129 17.46 33.51 -15.89
C PRO A 129 17.01 34.84 -16.52
N GLY A 130 15.89 34.85 -17.26
CA GLY A 130 15.36 36.04 -17.90
C GLY A 130 14.41 36.85 -17.02
N CYS A 131 13.47 36.20 -16.33
CA CYS A 131 12.40 36.88 -15.58
C CYS A 131 12.28 36.47 -14.10
N GLY A 132 13.07 35.50 -13.63
CA GLY A 132 13.04 35.02 -12.25
C GLY A 132 11.91 34.03 -11.92
N GLU A 133 11.01 33.72 -12.84
CA GLU A 133 9.87 32.80 -12.61
C GLU A 133 10.35 31.39 -12.25
N MET A 134 9.74 30.77 -11.25
CA MET A 134 10.12 29.44 -10.77
C MET A 134 9.54 28.34 -11.67
N ASN A 135 10.39 27.72 -12.49
CA ASN A 135 9.98 26.69 -13.45
C ASN A 135 10.43 25.29 -13.01
N HIS A 136 9.74 24.27 -13.51
CA HIS A 136 10.19 22.89 -13.31
C HIS A 136 11.53 22.66 -14.07
N PRO A 137 12.54 21.99 -13.49
CA PRO A 137 13.86 21.84 -14.14
C PRO A 137 13.88 20.99 -15.42
N ALA A 138 12.75 20.35 -15.75
CA ALA A 138 12.54 19.68 -17.04
C ALA A 138 11.78 20.54 -18.08
N ALA A 139 11.43 21.79 -17.75
CA ALA A 139 10.72 22.69 -18.64
C ALA A 139 11.64 23.18 -19.77
N THR A 140 11.13 23.16 -21.00
CA THR A 140 11.84 23.67 -22.19
C THR A 140 11.51 25.14 -22.49
N GLN A 141 10.47 25.69 -21.85
CA GLN A 141 10.02 27.07 -22.00
C GLN A 141 9.59 27.62 -20.64
N CYS A 142 9.86 28.90 -20.40
CA CYS A 142 9.46 29.60 -19.18
C CYS A 142 7.96 29.91 -19.20
N ALA A 143 7.24 29.56 -18.13
CA ALA A 143 5.81 29.84 -17.99
C ALA A 143 5.49 31.35 -17.89
N GLY A 144 6.44 32.17 -17.44
CA GLY A 144 6.27 33.62 -17.31
C GLY A 144 6.57 34.38 -18.60
N CYS A 145 7.82 34.30 -19.08
CA CYS A 145 8.28 35.12 -20.21
C CYS A 145 8.31 34.41 -21.57
N GLY A 146 8.00 33.11 -21.64
CA GLY A 146 8.08 32.31 -22.87
C GLY A 146 9.52 32.03 -23.35
N GLY A 147 10.53 32.50 -22.63
CA GLY A 147 11.94 32.27 -22.96
C GLY A 147 12.29 30.77 -22.97
N LYS A 148 13.13 30.36 -23.92
CA LYS A 148 13.58 28.96 -24.04
C LYS A 148 14.49 28.61 -22.86
N LEU A 149 14.19 27.51 -22.19
CA LEU A 149 14.97 26.98 -21.06
C LEU A 149 15.75 25.73 -21.49
N THR A 150 16.92 25.53 -20.89
CA THR A 150 17.71 24.31 -21.11
C THR A 150 17.36 23.31 -20.01
N PRO A 151 16.62 22.22 -20.31
CA PRO A 151 16.21 21.27 -19.29
C PRO A 151 17.44 20.52 -18.75
N ARG A 152 17.53 20.37 -17.42
CA ARG A 152 18.63 19.61 -16.79
C ARG A 152 18.51 18.12 -17.02
N PHE A 153 17.30 17.63 -17.26
CA PHE A 153 17.04 16.22 -17.52
C PHE A 153 15.84 16.06 -18.45
N VAL A 154 15.85 14.96 -19.20
CA VAL A 154 14.78 14.58 -20.12
C VAL A 154 13.54 14.22 -19.31
N SER A 155 12.40 14.87 -19.58
CA SER A 155 11.14 14.55 -18.91
C SER A 155 10.72 13.10 -19.22
N GLU A 156 10.05 12.45 -18.26
CA GLU A 156 9.53 11.09 -18.51
C GLU A 156 8.53 11.08 -19.67
N ALA A 157 7.75 12.15 -19.85
CA ALA A 157 6.85 12.31 -21.00
C ALA A 157 7.62 12.28 -22.34
N GLN A 158 8.77 12.97 -22.40
CA GLN A 158 9.62 12.95 -23.59
C GLN A 158 10.28 11.58 -23.80
N ARG A 159 10.67 10.87 -22.73
CA ARG A 159 11.14 9.47 -22.84
C ARG A 159 10.05 8.51 -23.30
N ALA A 160 8.81 8.74 -22.90
CA ALA A 160 7.65 7.96 -23.31
C ALA A 160 7.16 8.33 -24.74
N GLY A 161 7.79 9.31 -25.40
CA GLY A 161 7.41 9.75 -26.74
C GLY A 161 6.11 10.55 -26.80
N LEU A 162 5.56 10.98 -25.65
CA LEU A 162 4.38 11.82 -25.60
C LEU A 162 4.80 13.27 -25.88
N ARG A 163 4.47 13.76 -27.07
CA ARG A 163 4.59 15.17 -27.45
C ARG A 163 3.30 15.88 -27.05
N HIS A 164 3.40 16.86 -26.16
CA HIS A 164 2.34 17.82 -25.86
C HIS A 164 2.68 19.16 -26.51
#